data_AF-A0A5J5PC98-F1
#
_entry.id   AF-A0A5J5PC98-F1
#
_cell.length_a   1.000
_cell.length_b   1.000
_cell.length_c   1.000
_cell.angle_alpha   90.00
_cell.angle_beta   90.00
_cell.angle_gamma   90.00
#
_symmetry.space_group_name_H-M   'P 1'
#
loop_
_entity.id
_entity.type
_entity.pdbx_description
1 polymer ?
#
loop_
_entity_poly.entity_id
_entity_poly.type
_entity_poly.pdbx_seq_one_letter_code
_entity_poly.pdbx_strand_id
1 'polypeptide(L)'
;MSSQGTATATKTLALDSTQLYLTAIDSSDSTLSFPPIPSSFPPSKLIPNTRFLVDSFRHSTTTTFSAAYFLSHFHSDHYSGLSPSWSKGIIFCSHLTSLLLIQTLKIPPHFVFPLPLNDPVVVDGCEVILIDANHCPGAVQFLFKVPTKNGSFERLLGVPLRQRRKCLKDLFHDEKLGHFEYAKEITVEADDACLTSEATFTQINSFLEDALQFSCEGIMVKALDTDAGYLPSKRSDTWLKVKRDYVEGLSDSLDLVPIGAWHGNGRKARWYSPFLMACYNPDTEDFQSVCRVMSGFSDSFYKEMKEFFSGDRILAKKPAYYQTAEVPDMWLFPELIWEIRGADFTVSPVHQAAIGLVHPSRGISIRFPRFIRPVTDRNPEECSTAADVAEMFHSQTRKMDVTAQQ
;
A
#
# COMPACT_ATOMS: atom_id res chain seq x y z
N MET A 1 51.00 6.95 -24.21
CA MET A 1 50.43 5.60 -24.02
C MET A 1 48.95 5.77 -23.70
N SER A 2 48.11 5.58 -24.71
CA SER A 2 46.65 5.65 -24.60
C SER A 2 46.15 4.26 -24.20
N SER A 3 45.58 4.13 -23.00
CA SER A 3 44.90 2.91 -22.56
C SER A 3 43.44 2.99 -23.01
N GLN A 4 43.13 2.31 -24.12
CA GLN A 4 41.76 2.01 -24.51
C GLN A 4 41.15 1.06 -23.49
N GLY A 5 40.17 1.54 -22.73
CA GLY A 5 39.29 0.69 -21.93
C GLY A 5 38.31 -0.02 -22.86
N THR A 6 38.45 -1.33 -23.00
CA THR A 6 37.49 -2.19 -23.68
C THR A 6 36.22 -2.29 -22.83
N ALA A 7 35.15 -1.61 -23.24
CA ALA A 7 33.81 -1.85 -22.71
C ALA A 7 33.35 -3.24 -23.18
N THR A 8 33.30 -4.20 -22.26
CA THR A 8 32.65 -5.49 -22.49
C THR A 8 31.14 -5.26 -22.66
N ALA A 9 30.63 -5.43 -23.87
CA ALA A 9 29.20 -5.43 -24.14
C ALA A 9 28.54 -6.60 -23.41
N THR A 10 27.79 -6.31 -22.35
CA THR A 10 26.96 -7.31 -21.66
C THR A 10 25.95 -7.85 -22.67
N LYS A 11 26.03 -9.15 -22.99
CA LYS A 11 25.06 -9.80 -23.88
C LYS A 11 23.70 -9.76 -23.19
N THR A 12 22.76 -8.99 -23.74
CA THR A 12 21.36 -9.00 -23.30
C THR A 12 20.79 -10.41 -23.46
N LEU A 13 20.27 -10.99 -22.38
CA LEU A 13 19.63 -12.31 -22.41
C LEU A 13 18.39 -12.24 -23.31
N ALA A 14 18.28 -13.16 -24.26
CA ALA A 14 17.12 -13.29 -25.14
C ALA A 14 16.42 -14.63 -24.88
N LEU A 15 15.11 -14.57 -24.64
CA LEU A 15 14.25 -15.68 -24.26
C LEU A 15 13.10 -15.80 -25.25
N ASP A 16 12.83 -17.04 -25.65
CA ASP A 16 11.64 -17.42 -26.40
C ASP A 16 10.73 -18.21 -25.45
N SER A 17 9.62 -17.60 -25.05
CA SER A 17 8.70 -18.19 -24.08
C SER A 17 8.08 -19.48 -24.59
N THR A 18 7.89 -19.61 -25.91
CA THR A 18 7.32 -20.82 -26.53
C THR A 18 8.31 -21.96 -26.47
N GLN A 19 9.58 -21.71 -26.79
CA GLN A 19 10.64 -22.73 -26.67
C GLN A 19 10.89 -23.14 -25.23
N LEU A 20 10.91 -22.18 -24.30
CA LEU A 20 11.01 -22.49 -22.87
C LEU A 20 9.83 -23.37 -22.41
N TYR A 21 8.61 -23.04 -22.84
CA TYR A 21 7.43 -23.81 -22.50
C TYR A 21 7.44 -25.22 -23.11
N LEU A 22 7.79 -25.36 -24.40
CA LEU A 22 7.92 -26.66 -25.08
C LEU A 22 8.96 -27.56 -24.40
N THR A 23 10.09 -26.97 -23.99
CA THR A 23 11.12 -27.65 -23.21
C THR A 23 10.58 -28.08 -21.84
N ALA A 24 9.80 -27.22 -21.17
CA ALA A 24 9.24 -27.51 -19.86
C ALA A 24 8.20 -28.65 -19.86
N ILE A 25 7.54 -28.91 -21.00
CA ILE A 25 6.57 -30.01 -21.16
C ILE A 25 7.14 -31.23 -21.90
N ASP A 26 8.45 -31.27 -22.16
CA ASP A 26 9.13 -32.32 -22.94
C ASP A 26 8.46 -32.61 -24.31
N SER A 27 7.94 -31.57 -24.97
CA SER A 27 7.29 -31.72 -26.28
C SER A 27 8.30 -31.59 -27.42
N SER A 28 8.28 -32.55 -28.34
CA SER A 28 9.06 -32.52 -29.59
C SER A 28 8.38 -31.73 -30.72
N ASP A 29 7.17 -31.21 -30.50
CA ASP A 29 6.46 -30.40 -31.48
C ASP A 29 7.08 -28.99 -31.54
N SER A 30 7.68 -28.65 -32.68
CA SER A 30 8.33 -27.36 -32.90
C SER A 30 7.35 -26.22 -33.19
N THR A 31 6.05 -26.51 -33.28
CA THR A 31 5.04 -25.55 -33.76
C THR A 31 3.84 -25.42 -32.82
N LEU A 32 4.08 -24.85 -31.64
CA LEU A 32 2.99 -24.45 -30.77
C LEU A 32 2.25 -23.23 -31.37
N SER A 33 0.96 -23.38 -31.66
CA SER A 33 0.10 -22.29 -32.14
C SER A 33 -0.92 -21.91 -31.07
N PHE A 34 -1.03 -20.62 -30.79
CA PHE A 34 -2.01 -20.10 -29.84
C PHE A 34 -3.22 -19.50 -30.57
N PRO A 35 -4.46 -19.82 -30.17
CA PRO A 35 -5.62 -19.15 -30.71
C PRO A 35 -5.61 -17.64 -30.39
N PRO A 36 -6.40 -16.83 -31.10
CA PRO A 36 -6.58 -15.42 -30.76
C PRO A 36 -7.06 -15.24 -29.32
N ILE A 37 -6.60 -14.19 -28.65
CA ILE A 37 -7.07 -13.84 -27.31
C ILE A 37 -8.55 -13.41 -27.44
N PRO A 38 -9.47 -13.99 -26.64
CA PRO A 38 -10.89 -13.63 -26.71
C PRO A 38 -11.11 -12.13 -26.41
N SER A 39 -12.08 -11.50 -27.08
CA SER A 39 -12.45 -10.10 -26.80
C SER A 39 -13.00 -9.90 -25.38
N SER A 40 -13.48 -10.97 -24.74
CA SER A 40 -13.91 -10.98 -23.34
C SER A 40 -12.76 -11.04 -22.33
N PHE A 41 -11.52 -11.27 -22.78
CA PHE A 41 -10.36 -11.32 -21.89
C PHE A 41 -10.08 -9.91 -21.33
N PRO A 42 -9.79 -9.75 -20.03
CA PRO A 42 -9.57 -8.43 -19.43
C PRO A 42 -8.38 -7.71 -20.10
N PRO A 43 -8.60 -6.56 -20.77
CA PRO A 43 -7.51 -5.84 -21.43
C PRO A 43 -6.42 -5.39 -20.46
N SER A 44 -6.77 -5.16 -19.19
CA SER A 44 -5.84 -4.74 -18.14
C SER A 44 -4.82 -5.81 -17.74
N LYS A 45 -5.04 -7.06 -18.17
CA LYS A 45 -4.19 -8.21 -17.88
C LYS A 45 -3.32 -8.63 -19.06
N LEU A 46 -3.41 -7.93 -20.19
CA LEU A 46 -2.68 -8.21 -21.43
C LEU A 46 -1.82 -7.00 -21.79
N ILE A 47 -0.53 -7.22 -22.05
CA ILE A 47 0.32 -6.15 -22.60
C ILE A 47 -0.02 -5.95 -24.09
N PRO A 48 -0.39 -4.73 -24.53
CA PRO A 48 -0.79 -4.47 -25.91
C PRO A 48 0.25 -4.92 -26.94
N ASN A 49 -0.21 -5.45 -28.07
CA ASN A 49 0.63 -5.97 -29.17
C ASN A 49 1.55 -7.15 -28.79
N THR A 50 1.32 -7.79 -27.65
CA THR A 50 2.04 -9.00 -27.23
C THR A 50 1.04 -10.11 -26.86
N ARG A 51 1.55 -11.26 -26.41
CA ARG A 51 0.76 -12.27 -25.70
C ARG A 51 1.08 -12.31 -24.20
N PHE A 52 1.73 -11.29 -23.65
CA PHE A 52 2.13 -11.29 -22.24
C PHE A 52 0.93 -11.10 -21.33
N LEU A 53 0.71 -12.08 -20.45
CA LEU A 53 -0.36 -12.05 -19.47
C LEU A 53 0.21 -11.70 -18.11
N VAL A 54 -0.27 -10.64 -17.47
CA VAL A 54 0.22 -10.17 -16.17
C VAL A 54 -0.80 -10.49 -15.08
N ASP A 55 -0.40 -11.20 -14.04
CA ASP A 55 -1.23 -11.55 -12.87
C ASP A 55 -2.60 -12.15 -13.26
N SER A 56 -2.59 -13.04 -14.25
CA SER A 56 -3.79 -13.55 -14.92
C SER A 56 -3.78 -15.08 -15.00
N PHE A 57 -3.79 -15.73 -13.83
CA PHE A 57 -3.71 -17.19 -13.72
C PHE A 57 -5.09 -17.86 -13.56
N ARG A 58 -6.13 -17.10 -13.16
CA ARG A 58 -7.52 -17.60 -13.05
C ARG A 58 -8.22 -17.77 -14.40
N HIS A 59 -7.87 -16.97 -15.41
CA HIS A 59 -8.60 -16.90 -16.69
C HIS A 59 -8.31 -18.07 -17.65
N SER A 60 -7.79 -19.17 -17.14
CA SER A 60 -7.58 -20.37 -17.96
C SER A 60 -8.91 -21.07 -18.20
N THR A 61 -9.49 -20.84 -19.37
CA THR A 61 -10.35 -21.85 -20.00
C THR A 61 -9.49 -23.08 -20.34
N THR A 62 -10.11 -24.14 -20.85
CA THR A 62 -9.43 -25.34 -21.37
C THR A 62 -8.39 -25.03 -22.48
N THR A 63 -8.36 -23.79 -22.97
CA THR A 63 -7.53 -23.31 -24.06
C THR A 63 -6.51 -22.29 -23.54
N THR A 64 -5.22 -22.55 -23.75
CA THR A 64 -4.14 -21.61 -23.44
C THR A 64 -3.97 -20.60 -24.57
N PHE A 65 -3.76 -19.32 -24.23
CA PHE A 65 -3.58 -18.22 -25.20
C PHE A 65 -2.17 -17.60 -25.20
N SER A 66 -1.28 -18.07 -24.32
CA SER A 66 0.08 -17.55 -24.19
C SER A 66 1.01 -18.58 -23.55
N ALA A 67 2.30 -18.53 -23.90
CA ALA A 67 3.36 -19.20 -23.14
C ALA A 67 4.02 -18.28 -22.08
N ALA A 68 3.75 -16.98 -22.12
CA ALA A 68 4.43 -15.97 -21.30
C ALA A 68 3.48 -15.33 -20.28
N TYR A 69 3.65 -15.73 -19.02
CA TYR A 69 2.94 -15.19 -17.87
C TYR A 69 3.91 -14.41 -16.99
N PHE A 70 3.49 -13.26 -16.48
CA PHE A 70 4.27 -12.41 -15.58
C PHE A 70 3.56 -12.30 -14.23
N LEU A 71 4.27 -12.61 -13.15
CA LEU A 71 3.77 -12.42 -11.78
C LEU A 71 4.48 -11.24 -11.13
N SER A 72 3.74 -10.19 -10.83
CA SER A 72 4.30 -8.96 -10.25
C SER A 72 4.77 -9.15 -8.82
N HIS A 73 4.03 -9.90 -8.00
CA HIS A 73 4.37 -10.18 -6.60
C HIS A 73 3.56 -11.33 -5.99
N PHE A 74 4.01 -11.81 -4.82
CA PHE A 74 3.42 -12.96 -4.13
C PHE A 74 2.25 -12.58 -3.19
N HIS A 75 1.17 -12.05 -3.74
CA HIS A 75 -0.11 -11.90 -3.02
C HIS A 75 -1.22 -12.74 -3.68
N SER A 76 -2.15 -13.22 -2.86
CA SER A 76 -3.13 -14.25 -3.27
C SER A 76 -4.09 -13.79 -4.34
N ASP A 77 -4.40 -12.50 -4.42
CA ASP A 77 -5.17 -11.87 -5.47
C ASP A 77 -4.43 -11.79 -6.82
N HIS A 78 -3.08 -11.83 -6.81
CA HIS A 78 -2.25 -11.80 -8.02
C HIS A 78 -1.88 -13.17 -8.56
N TYR A 79 -1.52 -14.13 -7.70
CA TYR A 79 -1.17 -15.50 -8.11
C TYR A 79 -2.38 -16.45 -8.15
N SER A 80 -3.55 -15.95 -7.78
CA SER A 80 -4.80 -16.70 -7.77
C SER A 80 -4.99 -17.51 -9.06
N GLY A 81 -5.16 -18.84 -8.93
CA GLY A 81 -5.26 -19.78 -10.05
C GLY A 81 -3.99 -20.59 -10.32
N LEU A 82 -2.85 -20.22 -9.72
CA LEU A 82 -1.66 -21.07 -9.68
C LEU A 82 -1.87 -22.26 -8.73
N SER A 83 -1.34 -23.42 -9.10
CA SER A 83 -1.42 -24.66 -8.33
C SER A 83 -0.18 -25.54 -8.57
N PRO A 84 0.08 -26.56 -7.74
CA PRO A 84 1.18 -27.51 -7.96
C PRO A 84 1.11 -28.26 -9.30
N SER A 85 -0.04 -28.24 -9.98
CA SER A 85 -0.26 -28.84 -11.29
C SER A 85 -0.21 -27.82 -12.44
N TRP A 86 0.36 -26.63 -12.20
CA TRP A 86 0.50 -25.61 -13.23
C TRP A 86 1.33 -26.15 -14.41
N SER A 87 0.78 -26.02 -15.62
CA SER A 87 1.42 -26.50 -16.84
C SER A 87 1.00 -25.69 -18.07
N LYS A 88 0.63 -24.41 -17.91
CA LYS A 88 0.02 -23.60 -18.99
C LYS A 88 1.01 -22.65 -19.67
N GLY A 89 2.16 -22.40 -19.06
CA GLY A 89 3.14 -21.45 -19.59
C GLY A 89 4.24 -21.17 -18.58
N ILE A 90 5.23 -20.40 -19.01
CA ILE A 90 6.34 -19.93 -18.19
C ILE A 90 5.91 -18.72 -17.38
N ILE A 91 6.24 -18.74 -16.10
CA ILE A 91 6.00 -17.68 -15.12
C ILE A 91 7.29 -16.88 -14.96
N PHE A 92 7.34 -15.72 -15.58
CA PHE A 92 8.38 -14.71 -15.39
C PHE A 92 8.10 -13.89 -14.14
N CYS A 93 9.07 -13.81 -13.23
CA CYS A 93 8.94 -13.07 -11.98
C CYS A 93 10.32 -12.68 -11.42
N SER A 94 10.36 -12.01 -10.27
CA SER A 94 11.62 -11.76 -9.56
C SER A 94 12.19 -13.05 -8.96
N HIS A 95 13.49 -13.06 -8.67
CA HIS A 95 14.13 -14.21 -8.01
C HIS A 95 13.43 -14.60 -6.70
N LEU A 96 13.14 -13.64 -5.82
CA LEU A 96 12.49 -13.94 -4.54
C LEU A 96 11.07 -14.49 -4.73
N THR A 97 10.29 -13.92 -5.66
CA THR A 97 8.96 -14.44 -6.00
C THR A 97 9.05 -15.87 -6.55
N SER A 98 10.07 -16.19 -7.34
CA SER A 98 10.26 -17.56 -7.87
C SER A 98 10.46 -18.60 -6.75
N LEU A 99 11.22 -18.26 -5.71
CA LEU A 99 11.44 -19.13 -4.57
C LEU A 99 10.13 -19.36 -3.80
N LEU A 100 9.33 -18.32 -3.59
CA LEU A 100 8.04 -18.42 -2.91
C LEU A 100 7.04 -19.28 -3.70
N LEU A 101 7.00 -19.16 -5.03
CA LEU A 101 6.17 -20.01 -5.89
C LEU A 101 6.53 -21.50 -5.72
N ILE A 102 7.81 -21.83 -5.78
CA ILE A 102 8.28 -23.23 -5.70
C ILE A 102 8.11 -23.77 -4.27
N GLN A 103 8.47 -23.00 -3.26
CA GLN A 103 8.50 -23.49 -1.87
C GLN A 103 7.11 -23.51 -1.23
N THR A 104 6.28 -22.51 -1.50
CA THR A 104 4.97 -22.35 -0.85
C THR A 104 3.84 -22.93 -1.69
N LEU A 105 3.76 -22.57 -2.98
CA LEU A 105 2.69 -23.05 -3.87
C LEU A 105 3.04 -24.35 -4.59
N LYS A 106 4.27 -24.87 -4.41
CA LYS A 106 4.78 -26.11 -5.02
C LYS A 106 4.66 -26.11 -6.55
N ILE A 107 4.80 -24.94 -7.18
CA ILE A 107 4.82 -24.84 -8.64
C ILE A 107 6.03 -25.61 -9.17
N PRO A 108 5.88 -26.40 -10.25
CA PRO A 108 7.02 -27.11 -10.84
C PRO A 108 8.11 -26.13 -11.30
N PRO A 109 9.38 -26.30 -10.87
CA PRO A 109 10.43 -25.32 -11.13
C PRO A 109 10.68 -25.02 -12.62
N HIS A 110 10.45 -25.99 -13.52
CA HIS A 110 10.64 -25.80 -14.96
C HIS A 110 9.63 -24.84 -15.61
N PHE A 111 8.54 -24.49 -14.93
CA PHE A 111 7.62 -23.43 -15.38
C PHE A 111 7.92 -22.05 -14.78
N VAL A 112 8.94 -21.91 -13.94
CA VAL A 112 9.25 -20.64 -13.26
C VAL A 112 10.60 -20.11 -13.74
N PHE A 113 10.60 -18.91 -14.32
CA PHE A 113 11.80 -18.28 -14.85
C PHE A 113 12.06 -16.93 -14.17
N PRO A 114 13.02 -16.85 -13.23
CA PRO A 114 13.35 -15.58 -12.58
C PRO A 114 14.09 -14.63 -13.54
N LEU A 115 13.67 -13.38 -13.58
CA LEU A 115 14.33 -12.31 -14.33
C LEU A 115 15.19 -11.43 -13.38
N PRO A 116 16.35 -10.93 -13.83
CA PRO A 116 17.19 -10.04 -13.03
C PRO A 116 16.52 -8.68 -12.80
N LEU A 117 16.83 -8.05 -11.67
CA LEU A 117 16.40 -6.69 -11.37
C LEU A 117 17.27 -5.68 -12.10
N ASN A 118 16.66 -4.63 -12.64
CA ASN A 118 17.28 -3.49 -13.32
C ASN A 118 18.06 -3.80 -14.61
N ASP A 119 18.20 -5.07 -14.98
CA ASP A 119 18.84 -5.48 -16.23
C ASP A 119 17.78 -5.80 -17.29
N PRO A 120 17.94 -5.30 -18.54
CA PRO A 120 17.04 -5.62 -19.63
C PRO A 120 17.18 -7.08 -20.06
N VAL A 121 16.03 -7.75 -20.23
CA VAL A 121 15.92 -9.08 -20.85
C VAL A 121 14.98 -8.99 -22.03
N VAL A 122 15.34 -9.59 -23.16
CA VAL A 122 14.43 -9.70 -24.31
C VAL A 122 13.60 -10.96 -24.15
N VAL A 123 12.28 -10.84 -24.05
CA VAL A 123 11.33 -11.96 -24.07
C VAL A 123 10.48 -11.79 -25.33
N ASP A 124 10.42 -12.79 -26.19
CA ASP A 124 9.59 -12.77 -27.42
C ASP A 124 9.76 -11.49 -28.27
N GLY A 125 11.00 -10.99 -28.37
CA GLY A 125 11.33 -9.74 -29.10
C GLY A 125 11.00 -8.44 -28.37
N CYS A 126 10.41 -8.49 -27.18
CA CYS A 126 10.11 -7.34 -26.32
C CYS A 126 11.15 -7.21 -25.20
N GLU A 127 11.62 -6.00 -24.93
CA GLU A 127 12.52 -5.75 -23.80
C GLU A 127 11.70 -5.62 -22.51
N VAL A 128 12.10 -6.37 -21.47
CA VAL A 128 11.47 -6.42 -20.16
C VAL A 128 12.52 -6.07 -19.10
N ILE A 129 12.22 -5.10 -18.26
CA ILE A 129 13.07 -4.72 -17.12
C ILE A 129 12.22 -4.82 -15.84
N LEU A 130 12.76 -5.48 -14.81
CA LEU A 130 12.11 -5.54 -13.50
C LEU A 130 12.68 -4.44 -12.61
N ILE A 131 11.80 -3.62 -12.05
CA ILE A 131 12.15 -2.58 -11.09
C ILE A 131 11.55 -2.94 -9.74
N ASP A 132 12.32 -2.82 -8.65
CA ASP A 132 11.81 -3.09 -7.31
C ASP A 132 10.62 -2.16 -6.97
N ALA A 133 9.48 -2.77 -6.66
CA ALA A 133 8.24 -2.04 -6.37
C ALA A 133 8.19 -1.48 -4.94
N ASN A 134 9.06 -1.94 -4.03
CA ASN A 134 9.08 -1.61 -2.60
C ASN A 134 7.72 -1.82 -1.92
N HIS A 135 6.93 -2.79 -2.40
CA HIS A 135 5.60 -3.09 -1.90
C HIS A 135 5.62 -4.24 -0.87
N CYS A 136 6.17 -5.38 -1.26
CA CYS A 136 6.46 -6.52 -0.39
C CYS A 136 7.72 -7.24 -0.92
N PRO A 137 8.34 -8.16 -0.15
CA PRO A 137 9.54 -8.85 -0.59
C PRO A 137 9.33 -9.56 -1.94
N GLY A 138 10.14 -9.20 -2.94
CA GLY A 138 10.09 -9.79 -4.28
C GLY A 138 9.11 -9.11 -5.24
N ALA A 139 8.38 -8.09 -4.79
CA ALA A 139 7.47 -7.33 -5.65
C ALA A 139 8.22 -6.48 -6.67
N VAL A 140 7.76 -6.53 -7.92
CA VAL A 140 8.37 -5.79 -9.03
C VAL A 140 7.34 -5.05 -9.88
N GLN A 141 7.77 -3.94 -10.46
CA GLN A 141 7.14 -3.32 -11.60
C GLN A 141 7.82 -3.84 -12.86
N PHE A 142 7.04 -4.27 -13.84
CA PHE A 142 7.56 -4.63 -15.16
C PHE A 142 7.52 -3.42 -16.09
N LEU A 143 8.70 -3.04 -16.60
CA LEU A 143 8.80 -2.09 -17.70
C LEU A 143 8.91 -2.87 -19.01
N PHE A 144 7.83 -2.83 -19.80
CA PHE A 144 7.79 -3.42 -21.14
C PHE A 144 8.13 -2.38 -22.20
N LYS A 145 9.00 -2.77 -23.11
CA LYS A 145 9.35 -2.02 -24.31
C LYS A 145 9.03 -2.89 -25.52
N VAL A 146 7.85 -2.63 -26.07
CA VAL A 146 7.24 -3.41 -27.17
C VAL A 146 7.54 -2.74 -28.51
N PRO A 147 8.11 -3.45 -29.49
CA PRO A 147 8.34 -2.89 -30.82
C PRO A 147 7.03 -2.50 -31.51
N THR A 148 7.00 -1.33 -32.15
CA THR A 148 5.92 -0.92 -33.04
C THR A 148 6.17 -1.43 -34.47
N LYS A 149 5.17 -1.30 -35.36
CA LYS A 149 5.25 -1.70 -36.78
C LYS A 149 6.45 -1.12 -37.54
N ASN A 150 7.03 -0.02 -37.06
CA ASN A 150 8.14 0.68 -37.71
C ASN A 150 9.50 0.39 -37.05
N GLY A 151 9.55 -0.55 -36.08
CA GLY A 151 10.76 -0.87 -35.32
C GLY A 151 11.12 0.14 -34.23
N SER A 152 10.37 1.23 -34.06
CA SER A 152 10.49 2.14 -32.93
C SER A 152 9.75 1.61 -31.70
N PHE A 153 10.06 2.13 -30.53
CA PHE A 153 9.41 1.77 -29.27
C PHE A 153 8.68 2.97 -28.69
N GLU A 154 7.46 2.77 -28.19
CA GLU A 154 6.76 3.80 -27.44
C GLU A 154 7.10 3.67 -25.95
N ARG A 155 7.74 4.71 -25.38
CA ARG A 155 8.10 4.74 -23.96
C ARG A 155 7.32 5.83 -23.25
N LEU A 156 6.39 5.43 -22.40
CA LEU A 156 5.54 6.37 -21.66
C LEU A 156 6.22 6.98 -20.42
N LEU A 157 7.32 6.42 -19.90
CA LEU A 157 7.94 6.92 -18.67
C LEU A 157 8.36 8.40 -18.73
N GLY A 158 8.91 8.83 -19.87
CA GLY A 158 9.32 10.23 -20.08
C GLY A 158 8.21 11.14 -20.62
N VAL A 159 7.06 10.57 -20.99
CA VAL A 159 5.92 11.28 -21.55
C VAL A 159 5.17 11.97 -20.41
N PRO A 160 4.72 13.24 -20.51
CA PRO A 160 3.98 13.92 -19.45
C PRO A 160 2.71 13.18 -19.00
N LEU A 161 2.30 13.36 -17.74
CA LEU A 161 1.13 12.68 -17.17
C LEU A 161 -0.15 12.95 -17.97
N ARG A 162 -0.32 14.16 -18.51
CA ARG A 162 -1.48 14.51 -19.37
C ARG A 162 -1.60 13.56 -20.57
N GLN A 163 -0.48 13.34 -21.25
CA GLN A 163 -0.42 12.44 -22.42
C GLN A 163 -0.57 10.98 -21.99
N ARG A 164 0.07 10.54 -20.90
CA ARG A 164 -0.12 9.16 -20.39
C ARG A 164 -1.57 8.87 -20.00
N ARG A 165 -2.27 9.83 -19.39
CA ARG A 165 -3.70 9.73 -19.06
C ARG A 165 -4.55 9.60 -20.31
N LYS A 166 -4.24 10.37 -21.35
CA LYS A 166 -4.89 10.23 -22.65
C LYS A 166 -4.67 8.84 -23.24
N CYS A 167 -3.44 8.35 -23.29
CA CYS A 167 -3.15 6.98 -23.74
C CYS A 167 -3.93 5.92 -22.94
N LEU A 168 -4.02 6.07 -21.61
CA LEU A 168 -4.82 5.20 -20.76
C LEU A 168 -6.30 5.23 -21.16
N LYS A 169 -6.90 6.42 -21.30
CA LYS A 169 -8.32 6.56 -21.69
C LYS A 169 -8.60 6.05 -23.10
N ASP A 170 -7.69 6.29 -24.03
CA ASP A 170 -7.79 5.83 -25.41
C ASP A 170 -7.69 4.29 -25.51
N LEU A 171 -6.95 3.63 -24.61
CA LEU A 171 -6.81 2.18 -24.56
C LEU A 171 -8.00 1.48 -23.87
N PHE A 172 -8.55 2.10 -22.83
CA PHE A 172 -9.61 1.52 -22.00
C PHE A 172 -10.88 2.35 -22.16
N HIS A 173 -11.54 2.25 -23.32
CA HIS A 173 -12.61 3.17 -23.73
C HIS A 173 -13.68 3.46 -22.66
N ASP A 174 -14.39 2.43 -22.18
CA ASP A 174 -15.61 2.60 -21.40
C ASP A 174 -15.44 2.22 -19.93
N GLU A 175 -15.90 3.10 -19.04
CA GLU A 175 -16.08 2.77 -17.62
C GLU A 175 -17.28 1.81 -17.47
N LYS A 176 -17.13 0.84 -16.58
CA LYS A 176 -18.20 -0.04 -16.12
C LYS A 176 -18.32 0.11 -14.61
N LEU A 177 -19.38 0.77 -14.17
CA LEU A 177 -19.67 1.01 -12.75
C LEU A 177 -19.53 -0.28 -11.92
N GLY A 178 -18.77 -0.20 -10.83
CA GLY A 178 -18.48 -1.32 -9.93
C GLY A 178 -17.52 -2.38 -10.47
N HIS A 179 -16.95 -2.18 -11.66
CA HIS A 179 -15.98 -3.11 -12.27
C HIS A 179 -14.69 -2.42 -12.70
N PHE A 180 -14.80 -1.38 -13.53
CA PHE A 180 -13.69 -0.62 -14.07
C PHE A 180 -14.08 0.84 -14.16
N GLU A 181 -13.46 1.67 -13.34
CA GLU A 181 -13.68 3.10 -13.29
C GLU A 181 -12.33 3.80 -13.18
N TYR A 182 -12.22 4.97 -13.79
CA TYR A 182 -11.10 5.85 -13.61
C TYR A 182 -11.16 6.51 -12.24
N ALA A 183 -9.99 6.82 -11.70
CA ALA A 183 -9.92 7.72 -10.57
C ALA A 183 -10.59 9.04 -10.95
N LYS A 184 -11.60 9.46 -10.17
CA LYS A 184 -12.22 10.77 -10.34
C LYS A 184 -11.15 11.85 -10.26
N GLU A 185 -11.25 12.87 -11.11
CA GLU A 185 -10.23 13.91 -11.23
C GLU A 185 -10.86 15.25 -11.60
N ILE A 186 -10.19 16.31 -11.16
CA ILE A 186 -10.37 17.68 -11.66
C ILE A 186 -9.01 18.16 -12.22
N THR A 187 -9.04 19.10 -13.14
CA THR A 187 -7.85 19.72 -13.71
C THR A 187 -7.86 21.21 -13.39
N VAL A 188 -6.77 21.69 -12.80
CA VAL A 188 -6.48 23.12 -12.63
C VAL A 188 -5.46 23.48 -13.70
N GLU A 189 -5.85 24.33 -14.64
CA GLU A 189 -4.95 24.77 -15.72
C GLU A 189 -4.00 25.88 -15.23
N ALA A 190 -2.96 26.16 -16.00
CA ALA A 190 -1.90 27.09 -15.61
C ALA A 190 -2.42 28.50 -15.28
N ASP A 191 -3.45 28.96 -15.99
CA ASP A 191 -4.05 30.29 -15.79
C ASP A 191 -4.78 30.39 -14.45
N ASP A 192 -5.26 29.26 -13.91
CA ASP A 192 -5.99 29.18 -12.63
C ASP A 192 -5.08 28.79 -11.45
N ALA A 193 -3.83 28.41 -11.72
CA ALA A 193 -2.86 27.94 -10.74
C ALA A 193 -2.17 29.09 -9.97
N CYS A 194 -2.98 30.04 -9.47
CA CYS A 194 -2.51 31.17 -8.67
C CYS A 194 -2.81 30.95 -7.18
N LEU A 195 -1.83 31.24 -6.31
CA LEU A 195 -1.98 31.12 -4.85
C LEU A 195 -3.09 32.01 -4.27
N THR A 196 -3.46 33.08 -4.97
CA THR A 196 -4.51 34.01 -4.54
C THR A 196 -5.87 33.71 -5.17
N SER A 197 -6.00 32.63 -5.94
CA SER A 197 -7.29 32.25 -6.55
C SER A 197 -8.19 31.56 -5.52
N GLU A 198 -9.12 32.32 -4.95
CA GLU A 198 -10.16 31.78 -4.06
C GLU A 198 -11.03 30.73 -4.77
N ALA A 199 -11.28 30.90 -6.07
CA ALA A 199 -12.05 29.96 -6.88
C ALA A 199 -11.35 28.60 -6.97
N THR A 200 -10.06 28.59 -7.29
CA THR A 200 -9.25 27.36 -7.37
C THR A 200 -9.16 26.68 -6.01
N PHE A 201 -8.94 27.45 -4.94
CA PHE A 201 -8.91 26.92 -3.57
C PHE A 201 -10.24 26.27 -3.19
N THR A 202 -11.36 26.94 -3.47
CA THR A 202 -12.71 26.42 -3.21
C THR A 202 -12.98 25.13 -3.99
N GLN A 203 -12.58 25.09 -5.26
CA GLN A 203 -12.74 23.90 -6.11
C GLN A 203 -11.94 22.69 -5.60
N ILE A 204 -10.68 22.90 -5.21
CA ILE A 204 -9.83 21.83 -4.65
C ILE A 204 -10.39 21.34 -3.31
N ASN A 205 -10.85 22.23 -2.44
CA ASN A 205 -11.43 21.85 -1.15
C ASN A 205 -12.73 21.09 -1.30
N SER A 206 -13.63 21.53 -2.17
CA SER A 206 -14.86 20.79 -2.50
C SER A 206 -14.53 19.39 -3.04
N PHE A 207 -13.51 19.26 -3.90
CA PHE A 207 -13.09 17.95 -4.40
C PHE A 207 -12.45 17.06 -3.33
N LEU A 208 -11.74 17.64 -2.36
CA LEU A 208 -11.24 16.93 -1.19
C LEU A 208 -12.40 16.45 -0.30
N GLU A 209 -13.36 17.32 0.01
CA GLU A 209 -14.54 16.97 0.81
C GLU A 209 -15.36 15.86 0.15
N ASP A 210 -15.61 15.95 -1.16
CA ASP A 210 -16.27 14.90 -1.93
C ASP A 210 -15.50 13.58 -1.82
N ALA A 211 -14.18 13.60 -2.04
CA ALA A 211 -13.36 12.38 -1.93
C ALA A 211 -13.49 11.73 -0.54
N LEU A 212 -13.51 12.53 0.53
CA LEU A 212 -13.69 12.03 1.90
C LEU A 212 -15.10 11.47 2.15
N GLN A 213 -16.13 12.07 1.56
CA GLN A 213 -17.51 11.56 1.61
C GLN A 213 -17.64 10.23 0.86
N PHE A 214 -16.93 10.06 -0.26
CA PHE A 214 -16.84 8.81 -1.02
C PHE A 214 -15.81 7.81 -0.44
N SER A 215 -15.48 7.92 0.86
CA SER A 215 -14.61 6.99 1.58
C SER A 215 -13.18 6.84 1.02
N CYS A 216 -12.67 7.84 0.30
CA CYS A 216 -11.26 7.92 -0.05
C CYS A 216 -10.45 8.51 1.13
N GLU A 217 -9.15 8.20 1.19
CA GLU A 217 -8.25 8.74 2.24
C GLU A 217 -7.97 10.26 2.06
N GLY A 218 -8.32 10.82 0.90
CA GLY A 218 -8.03 12.19 0.47
C GLY A 218 -7.80 12.25 -1.05
N ILE A 219 -7.03 13.25 -1.50
CA ILE A 219 -6.74 13.49 -2.92
C ILE A 219 -5.24 13.38 -3.24
N MET A 220 -4.95 13.07 -4.50
CA MET A 220 -3.60 13.09 -5.06
C MET A 220 -3.47 14.26 -6.03
N VAL A 221 -2.58 15.21 -5.73
CA VAL A 221 -2.25 16.33 -6.62
C VAL A 221 -1.05 15.93 -7.48
N LYS A 222 -1.18 16.01 -8.80
CA LYS A 222 -0.16 15.52 -9.73
C LYS A 222 0.14 16.57 -10.81
N ALA A 223 1.41 16.91 -10.98
CA ALA A 223 1.86 17.71 -12.11
C ALA A 223 1.51 17.01 -13.44
N LEU A 224 0.95 17.77 -14.38
CA LEU A 224 0.45 17.25 -15.66
C LEU A 224 1.49 17.33 -16.79
N ASP A 225 2.23 18.44 -16.84
CA ASP A 225 3.04 18.83 -17.99
C ASP A 225 4.52 19.04 -17.62
N THR A 226 4.83 19.93 -16.67
CA THR A 226 6.21 20.22 -16.23
C THR A 226 6.75 19.13 -15.30
N ASP A 227 7.91 18.55 -15.63
CA ASP A 227 8.56 17.46 -14.90
C ASP A 227 7.64 16.26 -14.58
N ALA A 228 6.58 16.09 -15.37
CA ALA A 228 5.47 15.19 -15.10
C ALA A 228 5.73 13.74 -15.56
N GLY A 229 6.98 13.35 -15.77
CA GLY A 229 7.38 11.97 -16.09
C GLY A 229 7.01 10.98 -14.97
N TYR A 230 6.92 9.69 -15.30
CA TYR A 230 6.78 8.65 -14.30
C TYR A 230 8.17 8.18 -13.88
N LEU A 231 8.54 8.46 -12.63
CA LEU A 231 9.85 8.15 -12.06
C LEU A 231 9.72 6.96 -11.09
N PRO A 232 9.80 5.71 -11.59
CA PRO A 232 9.68 4.55 -10.72
C PRO A 232 10.81 4.54 -9.68
N SER A 233 10.47 4.09 -8.47
CA SER A 233 11.39 3.99 -7.33
C SER A 233 12.05 5.30 -6.89
N LYS A 234 11.53 6.46 -7.33
CA LYS A 234 11.93 7.78 -6.86
C LYS A 234 10.76 8.46 -6.17
N ARG A 235 11.06 9.13 -5.05
CA ARG A 235 10.12 10.05 -4.41
C ARG A 235 10.32 11.43 -5.04
N SER A 236 9.29 11.94 -5.70
CA SER A 236 9.28 13.27 -6.33
C SER A 236 8.19 14.14 -5.70
N ASP A 237 8.37 15.46 -5.79
CA ASP A 237 7.37 16.44 -5.33
C ASP A 237 6.29 16.71 -6.38
N THR A 238 6.35 16.00 -7.52
CA THR A 238 5.37 16.11 -8.59
C THR A 238 4.04 15.44 -8.24
N TRP A 239 4.04 14.50 -7.29
CA TRP A 239 2.85 13.80 -6.79
C TRP A 239 2.72 14.02 -5.29
N LEU A 240 1.78 14.86 -4.89
CA LEU A 240 1.49 15.19 -3.50
C LEU A 240 0.23 14.46 -3.05
N LYS A 241 0.23 14.03 -1.79
CA LYS A 241 -0.93 13.43 -1.13
C LYS A 241 -1.49 14.43 -0.13
N VAL A 242 -2.78 14.75 -0.27
CA VAL A 242 -3.50 15.60 0.67
C VAL A 242 -4.54 14.71 1.34
N LYS A 243 -4.40 14.51 2.65
CA LYS A 243 -5.24 13.62 3.44
C LYS A 243 -5.97 14.40 4.53
N ARG A 244 -7.09 13.85 5.00
CA ARG A 244 -7.89 14.45 6.09
C ARG A 244 -7.04 14.78 7.31
N ASP A 245 -6.14 13.87 7.70
CA ASP A 245 -5.28 14.02 8.89
C ASP A 245 -4.23 15.13 8.77
N TYR A 246 -4.00 15.66 7.57
CA TYR A 246 -3.02 16.73 7.31
C TYR A 246 -3.63 18.13 7.33
N VAL A 247 -4.96 18.24 7.29
CA VAL A 247 -5.65 19.54 7.28
C VAL A 247 -6.08 19.89 8.70
N GLU A 248 -5.55 20.99 9.22
CA GLU A 248 -5.94 21.51 10.54
C GLU A 248 -7.45 21.81 10.55
N GLY A 249 -8.14 21.38 11.60
CA GLY A 249 -9.58 21.58 11.78
C GLY A 249 -10.50 20.57 11.10
N LEU A 250 -10.00 19.67 10.23
CA LEU A 250 -10.82 18.63 9.58
C LEU A 250 -10.66 17.23 10.19
N SER A 251 -9.62 17.01 10.99
CA SER A 251 -9.35 15.71 11.60
C SER A 251 -9.66 15.76 13.08
N ASP A 252 -10.53 14.86 13.49
CA ASP A 252 -10.85 14.66 14.88
C ASP A 252 -9.64 14.05 15.60
N SER A 253 -9.37 14.50 16.83
CA SER A 253 -8.29 14.03 17.70
C SER A 253 -8.86 13.56 19.02
N LEU A 254 -8.15 12.65 19.67
CA LEU A 254 -8.46 12.17 21.00
C LEU A 254 -7.32 12.52 21.94
N ASP A 255 -7.66 12.97 23.14
CA ASP A 255 -6.71 13.17 24.21
C ASP A 255 -6.62 11.86 24.99
N LEU A 256 -5.48 11.20 24.92
CA LEU A 256 -5.30 9.84 25.45
C LEU A 256 -4.14 9.77 26.43
N VAL A 257 -4.23 8.83 27.36
CA VAL A 257 -3.24 8.61 28.42
C VAL A 257 -2.30 7.46 28.02
N PRO A 258 -0.97 7.62 28.09
CA PRO A 258 -0.03 6.52 27.92
C PRO A 258 -0.05 5.63 29.17
N ILE A 259 -0.48 4.38 29.00
CA ILE A 259 -0.60 3.38 30.09
C ILE A 259 0.43 2.24 29.99
N GLY A 260 1.20 2.20 28.91
CA GLY A 260 2.22 1.18 28.66
C GLY A 260 3.17 1.57 27.53
N ALA A 261 4.31 0.88 27.43
CA ALA A 261 5.24 1.03 26.31
C ALA A 261 6.02 -0.25 26.00
N TRP A 262 6.60 -0.31 24.81
CA TRP A 262 7.56 -1.34 24.40
C TRP A 262 8.91 -0.71 24.07
N HIS A 263 9.97 -1.50 24.08
CA HIS A 263 11.19 -1.13 23.41
C HIS A 263 11.01 -1.17 21.89
N GLY A 264 11.49 -0.13 21.22
CA GLY A 264 11.45 -0.08 19.76
C GLY A 264 12.30 -1.17 19.12
N ASN A 265 12.17 -1.28 17.80
CA ASN A 265 13.03 -2.16 16.99
C ASN A 265 13.99 -1.34 16.12
N GLY A 266 15.12 -1.95 15.75
CA GLY A 266 16.12 -1.35 14.86
C GLY A 266 16.63 0.01 15.38
N ARG A 267 16.44 1.07 14.59
CA ARG A 267 16.90 2.44 14.95
C ARG A 267 16.24 2.97 16.24
N LYS A 268 15.08 2.41 16.64
CA LYS A 268 14.36 2.79 17.85
C LYS A 268 14.63 1.87 19.06
N ALA A 269 15.55 0.92 18.95
CA ALA A 269 15.81 -0.08 20.00
C ALA A 269 16.09 0.49 21.41
N ARG A 270 16.61 1.71 21.49
CA ARG A 270 16.95 2.36 22.76
C ARG A 270 15.83 3.21 23.36
N TRP A 271 14.71 3.33 22.67
CA TRP A 271 13.61 4.23 22.98
C TRP A 271 12.32 3.47 23.26
N TYR A 272 11.45 4.07 24.07
CA TYR A 272 10.09 3.58 24.28
C TYR A 272 9.26 3.91 23.02
N SER A 273 8.88 2.88 22.27
CA SER A 273 8.06 2.97 21.06
C SER A 273 7.65 1.57 20.59
N PRO A 274 6.36 1.25 20.40
CA PRO A 274 5.21 2.14 20.61
C PRO A 274 4.90 2.43 22.08
N PHE A 275 4.06 3.44 22.30
CA PHE A 275 3.30 3.65 23.54
C PHE A 275 1.88 3.11 23.39
N LEU A 276 1.36 2.47 24.42
CA LEU A 276 -0.03 2.05 24.54
C LEU A 276 -0.86 3.20 25.10
N MET A 277 -1.80 3.70 24.31
CA MET A 277 -2.67 4.82 24.66
C MET A 277 -4.05 4.34 25.08
N ALA A 278 -4.65 5.00 26.07
CA ALA A 278 -5.96 4.67 26.61
C ALA A 278 -6.87 5.89 26.75
N CYS A 279 -8.17 5.65 26.62
CA CYS A 279 -9.23 6.56 27.01
C CYS A 279 -9.70 6.22 28.44
N TYR A 280 -10.45 7.12 29.08
CA TYR A 280 -11.01 6.89 30.41
C TYR A 280 -12.49 6.46 30.30
N ASN A 281 -12.93 5.52 31.12
CA ASN A 281 -14.34 5.19 31.26
C ASN A 281 -14.86 5.65 32.63
N PRO A 282 -15.68 6.70 32.70
CA PRO A 282 -16.19 7.20 33.97
C PRO A 282 -17.16 6.22 34.66
N ASP A 283 -17.83 5.34 33.92
CA ASP A 283 -18.81 4.40 34.50
C ASP A 283 -18.15 3.26 35.28
N THR A 284 -16.97 2.82 34.83
CA THR A 284 -16.20 1.72 35.45
C THR A 284 -14.91 2.18 36.12
N GLU A 285 -14.62 3.48 36.06
CA GLU A 285 -13.43 4.13 36.60
C GLU A 285 -12.13 3.43 36.14
N ASP A 286 -12.05 3.09 34.85
CA ASP A 286 -10.91 2.39 34.26
C ASP A 286 -10.35 3.06 32.99
N PHE A 287 -9.08 2.77 32.70
CA PHE A 287 -8.43 3.16 31.46
C PHE A 287 -8.52 2.03 30.45
N GLN A 288 -9.08 2.31 29.28
CA GLN A 288 -9.32 1.34 28.22
C GLN A 288 -8.37 1.60 27.06
N SER A 289 -7.56 0.60 26.69
CA SER A 289 -6.62 0.78 25.58
C SER A 289 -7.35 1.05 24.26
N VAL A 290 -6.85 2.04 23.52
CA VAL A 290 -7.37 2.50 22.23
C VAL A 290 -6.41 2.13 21.10
N CYS A 291 -5.12 2.45 21.23
CA CYS A 291 -4.17 2.25 20.14
C CYS A 291 -2.71 2.17 20.59
N ARG A 292 -1.83 1.75 19.67
CA ARG A 292 -0.38 1.86 19.82
C ARG A 292 0.16 3.03 18.99
N VAL A 293 0.86 3.96 19.61
CA VAL A 293 1.44 5.13 18.93
C VAL A 293 2.95 4.95 18.77
N MET A 294 3.42 4.99 17.51
CA MET A 294 4.85 4.85 17.17
C MET A 294 5.39 5.98 16.30
N SER A 295 4.61 7.03 16.05
CA SER A 295 4.98 8.12 15.15
C SER A 295 4.47 9.47 15.66
N GLY A 296 5.05 10.57 15.15
CA GLY A 296 4.82 11.93 15.67
C GLY A 296 5.87 12.40 16.68
N PHE A 297 6.78 11.52 17.10
CA PHE A 297 7.80 11.83 18.10
C PHE A 297 9.09 12.41 17.48
N SER A 298 9.62 13.45 18.11
CA SER A 298 10.97 13.97 17.84
C SER A 298 12.04 13.19 18.62
N ASP A 299 13.31 13.37 18.26
CA ASP A 299 14.42 12.80 19.03
C ASP A 299 14.51 13.37 20.46
N SER A 300 14.07 14.62 20.68
CA SER A 300 13.99 15.21 22.02
C SER A 300 12.89 14.57 22.86
N PHE A 301 11.73 14.30 22.26
CA PHE A 301 10.61 13.61 22.92
C PHE A 301 11.06 12.25 23.47
N TYR A 302 11.77 11.44 22.68
CA TYR A 302 12.20 10.13 23.16
C TYR A 302 13.15 10.20 24.36
N LYS A 303 14.01 11.22 24.42
CA LYS A 303 14.91 11.44 25.56
C LYS A 303 14.11 11.82 26.80
N GLU A 304 13.23 12.81 26.65
CA GLU A 304 12.37 13.31 27.73
C GLU A 304 11.49 12.19 28.30
N MET A 305 10.83 11.40 27.45
CA MET A 305 9.96 10.31 27.90
C MET A 305 10.72 9.17 28.59
N LYS A 306 11.97 8.93 28.18
CA LYS A 306 12.82 7.93 28.84
C LYS A 306 13.26 8.38 30.23
N GLU A 307 13.51 9.67 30.41
CA GLU A 307 13.84 10.26 31.70
C GLU A 307 12.59 10.34 32.60
N PHE A 308 11.46 10.78 32.02
CA PHE A 308 10.20 10.91 32.71
C PHE A 308 9.68 9.57 33.24
N PHE A 309 9.53 8.56 32.36
CA PHE A 309 9.12 7.22 32.74
C PHE A 309 10.33 6.43 33.28
N SER A 310 10.68 6.73 34.53
CA SER A 310 11.70 6.05 35.31
C SER A 310 11.23 5.86 36.76
N GLY A 311 11.87 4.93 37.48
CA GLY A 311 11.53 4.64 38.87
C GLY A 311 10.07 4.26 39.06
N ASP A 312 9.39 4.94 39.98
CA ASP A 312 8.01 4.65 40.39
C ASP A 312 6.96 4.92 39.30
N ARG A 313 7.33 5.62 38.21
CA ARG A 313 6.45 5.81 37.05
C ARG A 313 6.39 4.58 36.13
N ILE A 314 7.26 3.59 36.35
CA ILE A 314 7.16 2.27 35.71
C ILE A 314 6.59 1.29 36.73
N LEU A 315 5.41 0.76 36.43
CA LEU A 315 4.67 -0.13 37.31
C LEU A 315 5.15 -1.57 37.14
N ALA A 316 5.38 -2.25 38.26
CA ALA A 316 5.87 -3.63 38.28
C ALA A 316 4.88 -4.65 37.69
N LYS A 317 3.58 -4.34 37.70
CA LYS A 317 2.50 -5.19 37.17
C LYS A 317 1.38 -4.34 36.60
N LYS A 318 0.58 -4.95 35.72
CA LYS A 318 -0.64 -4.34 35.17
C LYS A 318 -1.61 -3.96 36.31
N PRO A 319 -1.99 -2.68 36.44
CA PRO A 319 -3.07 -2.27 37.33
C PRO A 319 -4.41 -2.93 36.96
N ALA A 320 -5.27 -3.16 37.96
CA ALA A 320 -6.58 -3.79 37.74
C ALA A 320 -7.52 -2.90 36.91
N TYR A 321 -7.39 -1.58 37.04
CA TYR A 321 -8.15 -0.57 36.32
C TYR A 321 -7.60 -0.28 34.90
N TYR A 322 -6.70 -1.12 34.37
CA TYR A 322 -6.25 -1.07 32.97
C TYR A 322 -6.89 -2.19 32.15
N GLN A 323 -7.83 -1.81 31.29
CA GLN A 323 -8.51 -2.70 30.36
C GLN A 323 -7.78 -2.78 29.03
N THR A 324 -7.04 -3.87 28.85
CA THR A 324 -6.33 -4.17 27.61
C THR A 324 -5.98 -5.66 27.54
N ALA A 325 -6.03 -6.22 26.32
CA ALA A 325 -5.44 -7.52 26.01
C ALA A 325 -3.96 -7.40 25.58
N GLU A 326 -3.44 -6.18 25.46
CA GLU A 326 -2.06 -5.93 25.09
C GLU A 326 -1.11 -6.18 26.27
N VAL A 327 0.11 -6.62 25.95
CA VAL A 327 1.16 -6.88 26.92
C VAL A 327 2.39 -6.03 26.57
N PRO A 328 2.46 -4.77 27.07
CA PRO A 328 3.64 -3.93 26.98
C PRO A 328 4.81 -4.49 27.79
N ASP A 329 6.03 -4.11 27.39
CA ASP A 329 7.25 -4.43 28.14
C ASP A 329 7.27 -3.70 29.49
N MET A 330 6.63 -2.54 29.55
CA MET A 330 6.49 -1.73 30.76
C MET A 330 5.08 -1.14 30.88
N TRP A 331 4.52 -1.24 32.08
CA TRP A 331 3.31 -0.54 32.47
C TRP A 331 3.68 0.83 33.00
N LEU A 332 2.95 1.87 32.59
CA LEU A 332 3.27 3.26 32.94
C LEU A 332 2.25 3.78 33.93
N PHE A 333 2.68 4.61 34.88
CA PHE A 333 1.75 5.35 35.75
C PHE A 333 1.02 6.41 34.91
N PRO A 334 -0.32 6.54 35.03
CA PRO A 334 -1.09 7.43 34.17
C PRO A 334 -0.96 8.86 34.68
N GLU A 335 0.00 9.62 34.14
CA GLU A 335 0.29 11.01 34.57
C GLU A 335 0.21 12.01 33.40
N LEU A 336 0.40 11.55 32.16
CA LEU A 336 0.43 12.40 30.98
C LEU A 336 -0.82 12.23 30.13
N ILE A 337 -1.16 13.26 29.37
CA ILE A 337 -2.19 13.21 28.34
C ILE A 337 -1.59 13.72 27.03
N TRP A 338 -1.85 13.00 25.94
CA TRP A 338 -1.37 13.37 24.61
C TRP A 338 -2.53 13.49 23.63
N GLU A 339 -2.49 14.54 22.81
CA GLU A 339 -3.36 14.66 21.66
C GLU A 339 -2.89 13.67 20.59
N ILE A 340 -3.74 12.69 20.29
CA ILE A 340 -3.51 11.63 19.29
C ILE A 340 -4.48 11.83 18.13
N ARG A 341 -3.93 11.79 16.92
CA ARG A 341 -4.71 11.87 15.68
C ARG A 341 -4.51 10.60 14.87
N GLY A 342 -5.55 10.15 14.17
CA GLY A 342 -5.43 9.05 13.21
C GLY A 342 -6.28 9.28 11.97
N ALA A 343 -6.22 8.32 11.06
CA ALA A 343 -6.94 8.39 9.80
C ALA A 343 -8.42 8.00 9.94
N ASP A 344 -8.70 6.90 10.63
CA ASP A 344 -10.04 6.32 10.78
C ASP A 344 -10.14 5.54 12.11
N PHE A 345 -11.35 5.18 12.53
CA PHE A 345 -11.59 4.22 13.60
C PHE A 345 -11.96 2.84 13.05
N THR A 346 -11.54 1.80 13.76
CA THR A 346 -11.69 0.40 13.35
C THR A 346 -12.05 -0.48 14.53
N VAL A 347 -12.82 -1.54 14.28
CA VAL A 347 -13.08 -2.58 15.28
C VAL A 347 -11.79 -3.36 15.54
N SER A 348 -11.39 -3.44 16.80
CA SER A 348 -10.14 -4.04 17.25
C SER A 348 -10.40 -5.29 18.09
N PRO A 349 -9.70 -6.41 17.82
CA PRO A 349 -9.79 -7.59 18.67
C PRO A 349 -8.97 -7.49 19.96
N VAL A 350 -8.04 -6.52 20.08
CA VAL A 350 -7.08 -6.43 21.20
C VAL A 350 -7.32 -5.21 22.09
N HIS A 351 -7.74 -4.10 21.49
CA HIS A 351 -8.07 -2.87 22.21
C HIS A 351 -9.48 -2.98 22.81
N GLN A 352 -9.68 -2.33 23.96
CA GLN A 352 -10.86 -2.54 24.80
C GLN A 352 -11.73 -1.27 24.92
N ALA A 353 -11.30 -0.15 24.35
CA ALA A 353 -12.09 1.08 24.34
C ALA A 353 -13.45 0.85 23.69
N ALA A 354 -14.52 1.38 24.30
CA ALA A 354 -15.88 1.35 23.77
C ALA A 354 -16.47 -0.05 23.49
N ILE A 355 -15.95 -1.10 24.16
CA ILE A 355 -16.58 -2.43 24.13
C ILE A 355 -18.01 -2.32 24.65
N GLY A 356 -18.94 -2.98 23.96
CA GLY A 356 -20.37 -2.96 24.30
C GLY A 356 -21.11 -1.72 23.80
N LEU A 357 -20.41 -0.62 23.51
CA LEU A 357 -21.02 0.58 22.93
C LEU A 357 -21.14 0.46 21.40
N VAL A 358 -20.07 -0.02 20.74
CA VAL A 358 -20.05 -0.16 19.28
C VAL A 358 -20.15 -1.61 18.83
N HIS A 359 -19.38 -2.51 19.45
CA HIS A 359 -19.39 -3.94 19.15
C HIS A 359 -19.48 -4.73 20.47
N PRO A 360 -20.27 -5.82 20.54
CA PRO A 360 -20.57 -6.51 21.81
C PRO A 360 -19.34 -7.10 22.52
N SER A 361 -18.32 -7.52 21.77
CA SER A 361 -17.14 -8.22 22.32
C SER A 361 -15.78 -7.69 21.85
N ARG A 362 -15.75 -6.59 21.09
CA ARG A 362 -14.52 -6.05 20.49
C ARG A 362 -14.49 -4.54 20.69
N GLY A 363 -13.33 -4.00 21.03
CA GLY A 363 -13.17 -2.57 21.24
C GLY A 363 -12.91 -1.84 19.95
N ILE A 364 -12.63 -0.55 20.08
CA ILE A 364 -12.35 0.36 18.97
C ILE A 364 -10.89 0.82 19.03
N SER A 365 -10.27 0.92 17.85
CA SER A 365 -8.90 1.39 17.68
C SER A 365 -8.79 2.43 16.59
N ILE A 366 -7.79 3.28 16.73
CA ILE A 366 -7.42 4.30 15.74
C ILE A 366 -6.47 3.69 14.70
N ARG A 367 -6.72 3.93 13.41
CA ARG A 367 -5.83 3.57 12.30
C ARG A 367 -4.79 4.67 12.07
N PHE A 368 -3.53 4.27 11.95
CA PHE A 368 -2.37 5.16 11.77
C PHE A 368 -2.25 6.29 12.82
N PRO A 369 -2.32 5.95 14.12
CA PRO A 369 -2.30 6.96 15.15
C PRO A 369 -0.93 7.66 15.23
N ARG A 370 -0.96 8.97 15.47
CA ARG A 370 0.20 9.85 15.56
C ARG A 370 0.06 10.76 16.76
N PHE A 371 1.15 10.91 17.50
CA PHE A 371 1.27 11.95 18.51
C PHE A 371 1.31 13.33 17.84
N ILE A 372 0.52 14.26 18.37
CA ILE A 372 0.50 15.66 17.94
C ILE A 372 1.24 16.53 18.96
N ARG A 373 0.79 16.54 20.22
CA ARG A 373 1.36 17.38 21.29
C ARG A 373 0.96 16.86 22.68
N PRO A 374 1.69 17.25 23.75
CA PRO A 374 1.20 17.03 25.10
C PRO A 374 0.02 17.96 25.43
N VAL A 375 -0.84 17.48 26.33
CA VAL A 375 -1.98 18.20 26.90
C VAL A 375 -1.70 18.32 28.40
N THR A 376 -1.55 19.56 28.88
CA THR A 376 -1.07 19.86 30.24
C THR A 376 -2.10 20.56 31.11
N ASP A 377 -3.26 20.87 30.55
CA ASP A 377 -4.35 21.63 31.17
C ASP A 377 -5.44 20.75 31.79
N ARG A 378 -5.25 19.43 31.78
CA ARG A 378 -6.22 18.42 32.23
C ARG A 378 -5.53 17.29 33.00
N ASN A 379 -6.30 16.63 33.85
CA ASN A 379 -5.89 15.41 34.55
C ASN A 379 -6.17 14.16 33.71
N PRO A 380 -5.43 13.05 33.93
CA PRO A 380 -5.61 11.80 33.17
C PRO A 380 -7.05 11.28 33.11
N GLU A 381 -7.84 11.46 34.17
CA GLU A 381 -9.26 11.07 34.22
C GLU A 381 -10.19 11.99 33.40
N GLU A 382 -9.69 13.16 32.98
CA GLU A 382 -10.37 14.13 32.10
C GLU A 382 -9.93 13.99 30.64
N CYS A 383 -9.23 12.90 30.30
CA CYS A 383 -8.93 12.57 28.91
C CYS A 383 -10.20 12.17 28.15
N SER A 384 -10.09 11.96 26.84
CA SER A 384 -11.22 11.48 26.04
C SER A 384 -11.77 10.16 26.59
N THR A 385 -13.08 9.99 26.46
CA THR A 385 -13.82 8.89 27.07
C THR A 385 -14.11 7.74 26.10
N ALA A 386 -14.53 6.59 26.64
CA ALA A 386 -15.04 5.49 25.83
C ALA A 386 -16.27 5.91 24.98
N ALA A 387 -17.10 6.82 25.50
CA ALA A 387 -18.24 7.37 24.76
C ALA A 387 -17.79 8.25 23.59
N ASP A 388 -16.78 9.11 23.79
CA ASP A 388 -16.21 9.94 22.72
C ASP A 388 -15.66 9.06 21.58
N VAL A 389 -14.94 7.99 21.93
CA VAL A 389 -14.42 7.02 20.96
C VAL A 389 -15.57 6.36 20.17
N ALA A 390 -16.67 6.01 20.83
CA ALA A 390 -17.84 5.42 20.18
C ALA A 390 -18.54 6.42 19.23
N GLU A 391 -18.71 7.66 19.68
CA GLU A 391 -19.31 8.74 18.89
C GLU A 391 -18.51 9.00 17.61
N MET A 392 -17.18 9.14 17.75
CA MET A 392 -16.29 9.34 16.61
C MET A 392 -16.27 8.16 15.63
N PHE A 393 -16.41 6.93 16.14
CA PHE A 393 -16.55 5.75 15.28
C PHE A 393 -17.84 5.82 14.45
N HIS A 394 -18.95 6.26 15.03
CA HIS A 394 -20.23 6.37 14.32
C HIS A 394 -20.30 7.56 13.37
N SER A 395 -19.56 8.64 13.64
CA SER A 395 -19.52 9.83 12.79
C SER A 395 -18.61 9.69 11.56
N GLN A 396 -17.77 8.65 11.49
CA GLN A 396 -16.84 8.47 10.38
C GLN A 396 -17.57 8.20 9.05
N THR A 397 -17.11 8.83 7.96
CA THR A 397 -17.72 8.70 6.62
C THR A 397 -17.64 7.28 6.08
N ARG A 398 -16.57 6.55 6.43
CA ARG A 398 -16.39 5.14 6.08
C ARG A 398 -17.23 4.25 6.99
N LYS A 399 -18.43 3.90 6.54
CA LYS A 399 -19.29 2.95 7.24
C LYS A 399 -18.66 1.56 7.26
N MET A 400 -18.42 1.04 8.46
CA MET A 400 -18.06 -0.37 8.67
C MET A 400 -19.31 -1.16 8.99
N ASP A 401 -19.47 -2.34 8.39
CA ASP A 401 -20.52 -3.26 8.80
C ASP A 401 -20.11 -3.94 10.11
N VAL A 402 -20.80 -3.60 11.18
CA VAL A 402 -20.55 -4.11 12.55
C VAL A 402 -21.46 -5.31 12.85
N THR A 403 -22.19 -5.84 11.86
CA THR A 403 -23.03 -7.02 12.09
C THR A 403 -22.18 -8.21 12.54
N ALA A 404 -22.59 -8.78 13.67
CA ALA A 404 -21.91 -9.87 14.34
C ALA A 404 -21.77 -11.08 13.41
N GLN A 405 -20.57 -11.35 12.90
CA GLN A 405 -20.21 -12.70 12.52
C GLN A 405 -20.05 -13.49 13.82
N GLN A 406 -21.00 -14.41 14.04
CA GLN A 406 -21.09 -15.35 15.16
C GLN A 406 -19.80 -16.12 15.41
#